data_AF-A0A832UF32-F1
#
_entry.id   AF-A0A832UF32-F1
#
_cell.length_a   1.000
_cell.length_b   1.000
_cell.length_c   1.000
_cell.angle_alpha   90.00
_cell.angle_beta   90.00
_cell.angle_gamma   90.00
#
_symmetry.space_group_name_H-M   'P 1'
#
loop_
_entity.id
_entity.type
_entity.pdbx_description
1 polymer ?
#
loop_
_entity_poly.entity_id
_entity_poly.type
_entity_poly.pdbx_seq_one_letter_code
_entity_poly.pdbx_strand_id
1 'polypeptide(L)'
;MTEPGEIVMQKPGDELHTCPACGYALGFHTSFVSANAGRDNPIKSTREVYRVILICPECGARYDVGWRVSFAEFESRFVKAPAVHGTPPPPAAPVTSVSVLPLPPPASHDKPAPE
;
A
#
# COMPACT_ATOMS: atom_id res chain seq x y z
N MET A 1 10.34 -24.75 4.63
CA MET A 1 9.59 -23.90 5.59
C MET A 1 10.65 -23.10 6.32
N THR A 2 10.67 -21.78 6.17
CA THR A 2 11.67 -20.92 6.83
C THR A 2 11.29 -20.81 8.30
N GLU A 3 12.22 -21.09 9.20
CA GLU A 3 12.00 -20.98 10.64
C GLU A 3 11.77 -19.51 11.02
N PRO A 4 10.78 -19.20 11.87
CA PRO A 4 10.57 -17.84 12.36
C PRO A 4 11.81 -17.38 13.14
N GLY A 5 12.31 -16.19 12.83
CA GLY A 5 13.48 -15.63 13.51
C GLY A 5 13.27 -15.48 15.01
N GLU A 6 14.37 -15.53 15.77
CA GLU A 6 14.40 -15.43 17.23
C GLU A 6 13.78 -14.11 17.72
N ILE A 7 12.89 -14.21 18.72
CA ILE A 7 12.24 -13.05 19.34
C ILE A 7 13.19 -12.49 20.41
N VAL A 8 13.78 -11.32 20.15
CA VAL A 8 14.70 -10.66 21.09
C VAL A 8 13.97 -9.57 21.87
N MET A 9 14.14 -9.55 23.20
CA MET A 9 13.68 -8.44 24.03
C MET A 9 14.54 -7.19 23.81
N GLN A 10 13.94 -6.16 23.21
CA GLN A 10 14.53 -4.83 23.11
C GLN A 10 14.27 -4.07 24.42
N LYS A 11 15.29 -3.47 25.04
CA LYS A 11 15.07 -2.46 26.08
C LYS A 11 14.52 -1.21 25.39
N PRO A 12 13.28 -0.77 25.67
CA PRO A 12 12.75 0.47 25.11
C PRO A 12 13.55 1.64 25.70
N GLY A 13 14.51 2.17 24.93
CA GLY A 13 15.14 3.46 25.21
C GLY A 13 14.32 4.55 24.55
N ASP A 14 13.86 5.53 25.33
CA ASP A 14 13.15 6.74 24.89
C ASP A 14 12.01 6.49 23.88
N GLU A 15 11.09 5.58 24.22
CA GLU A 15 9.90 5.34 23.40
C GLU A 15 8.97 6.57 23.42
N LEU A 16 8.74 7.16 22.24
CA LEU A 16 7.86 8.32 22.08
C LEU A 16 6.39 7.88 22.01
N HIS A 17 5.86 7.38 23.13
CA HIS A 17 4.45 6.93 23.24
C HIS A 17 3.50 7.97 23.87
N THR A 18 4.05 9.00 24.54
CA THR A 18 3.26 10.02 25.25
C THR A 18 3.12 11.30 24.44
N CYS A 19 1.89 11.78 24.26
CA CYS A 19 1.58 13.07 23.66
C CYS A 19 1.99 14.23 24.58
N PRO A 20 2.89 15.13 24.16
CA PRO A 20 3.30 16.26 24.99
C PRO A 20 2.21 17.35 25.10
N ALA A 21 1.18 17.33 24.26
CA ALA A 21 0.08 18.30 24.33
C ALA A 21 -1.03 17.89 25.32
N CYS A 22 -1.38 16.61 25.41
CA CYS A 22 -2.50 16.14 26.23
C CYS A 22 -2.20 14.97 27.17
N GLY A 23 -0.98 14.42 27.14
CA GLY A 23 -0.58 13.31 28.01
C GLY A 23 -1.07 11.92 27.58
N TYR A 24 -1.70 11.78 26.41
CA TYR A 24 -2.11 10.47 25.88
C TYR A 24 -0.90 9.54 25.72
N ALA A 25 -0.92 8.36 26.34
CA ALA A 25 0.26 7.48 26.45
C ALA A 25 0.15 6.13 25.70
N LEU A 26 -0.90 5.92 24.91
CA LEU A 26 -1.12 4.66 24.18
C LEU A 26 -0.57 4.71 22.73
N GLY A 27 0.37 5.62 22.46
CA GLY A 27 0.99 5.78 21.15
C GLY A 27 0.29 6.78 20.22
N PHE A 28 0.73 6.83 18.96
CA PHE A 28 0.26 7.79 17.97
C PHE A 28 -0.24 7.09 16.71
N HIS A 29 -1.20 7.70 16.00
CA HIS A 29 -1.44 7.35 14.61
C HIS A 29 -0.31 7.87 13.73
N THR A 30 0.15 7.06 12.78
CA THR A 30 1.21 7.44 11.84
C THR A 30 0.63 7.77 10.48
N SER A 31 1.03 8.89 9.88
CA SER A 31 0.78 9.19 8.47
C SER A 31 2.06 9.45 7.71
N PHE A 32 2.06 9.18 6.40
CA PHE A 32 3.21 9.36 5.52
C PHE A 32 2.95 10.53 4.58
N VAL A 33 3.90 11.47 4.52
CA VAL A 33 3.84 12.64 3.63
C VAL A 33 5.04 12.61 2.71
N SER A 34 4.83 12.70 1.39
CA SER A 34 5.96 12.67 0.45
C SER A 34 6.86 13.90 0.66
N ALA A 35 8.16 13.65 0.82
CA ALA A 35 9.14 14.71 1.08
C ALA A 35 9.35 15.64 -0.13
N ASN A 36 8.86 15.22 -1.31
CA ASN A 36 8.98 15.92 -2.59
C ASN A 36 7.67 16.59 -3.05
N ALA A 37 6.61 16.63 -2.24
CA ALA A 37 5.26 17.10 -2.60
C ALA A 37 5.13 18.56 -3.11
N GLY A 38 6.24 19.30 -3.25
CA GLY A 38 6.23 20.70 -3.68
C GLY A 38 7.43 21.11 -4.55
N ARG A 39 8.21 20.15 -5.06
CA ARG A 39 9.28 20.45 -6.04
C ARG A 39 8.88 19.83 -7.36
N ASP A 40 8.48 20.68 -8.29
CA ASP A 40 8.26 20.39 -9.71
C ASP A 40 9.60 20.08 -10.40
N ASN A 41 10.33 19.08 -9.89
CA ASN A 41 11.58 18.63 -10.46
C ASN A 41 11.28 17.33 -11.24
N PRO A 42 11.39 17.33 -12.58
CA PRO A 42 11.12 16.16 -13.42
C PRO A 42 12.17 15.05 -13.26
N ILE A 43 13.16 15.22 -12.37
CA ILE A 43 14.09 14.17 -12.00
C ILE A 43 13.35 13.23 -11.05
N LYS A 44 12.77 12.17 -11.63
CA LYS A 44 12.38 10.94 -10.93
C LYS A 44 13.62 10.36 -10.24
N SER A 45 13.98 10.91 -9.08
CA SER A 45 14.82 10.21 -8.13
C SER A 45 14.06 8.92 -7.82
N THR A 46 14.61 7.79 -8.23
CA THR A 46 14.07 6.42 -8.13
C THR A 46 13.76 5.97 -6.70
N ARG A 47 13.90 6.86 -5.71
CA ARG A 47 13.68 6.62 -4.30
C ARG A 47 12.65 7.61 -3.77
N GLU A 48 11.43 7.14 -3.61
CA GLU A 48 10.37 7.89 -2.93
C GLU A 48 10.71 7.95 -1.45
N VAL A 49 10.87 9.18 -0.93
CA VAL A 49 11.15 9.44 0.48
C VAL A 49 9.90 10.04 1.10
N TYR A 50 9.43 9.43 2.18
CA TYR A 50 8.28 9.88 2.95
C TYR A 50 8.73 10.33 4.33
N ARG A 51 8.12 11.41 4.81
CA ARG A 51 8.19 11.84 6.20
C ARG A 51 7.09 11.13 6.99
N VAL A 52 7.42 10.69 8.20
CA VAL A 52 6.44 10.10 9.12
C VAL A 52 5.95 11.19 10.06
N ILE A 53 4.65 11.43 10.07
CA ILE A 53 3.99 12.35 10.98
C ILE A 53 3.25 11.54 12.05
N LEU A 54 3.50 11.87 13.32
CA LEU A 54 2.79 11.29 14.47
C LEU A 54 1.58 12.16 14.79
N ILE A 55 0.40 11.55 14.91
CA ILE A 55 -0.87 12.21 15.14
C ILE A 55 -1.48 11.66 16.43
N CYS A 56 -1.70 12.52 17.41
CA CYS A 56 -2.35 12.13 18.66
C CYS A 56 -3.84 11.81 18.39
N PRO A 57 -4.36 10.64 18.76
CA PRO A 57 -5.77 10.29 18.53
C PRO A 57 -6.74 11.09 19.41
N GLU A 58 -6.31 11.51 20.60
CA GLU A 58 -7.15 12.29 21.52
C GLU A 58 -7.29 13.76 21.09
N CYS A 59 -6.16 14.46 20.91
CA CYS A 59 -6.19 15.91 20.65
C CYS A 59 -5.92 16.30 19.19
N GLY A 60 -5.60 15.35 18.31
CA GLY A 60 -5.28 15.62 16.92
C GLY A 60 -3.93 16.32 16.68
N ALA A 61 -3.12 16.55 17.72
CA ALA A 61 -1.82 17.19 17.60
C ALA A 61 -0.91 16.41 16.65
N ARG A 62 -0.20 17.12 15.78
CA ARG A 62 0.69 16.57 14.76
C ARG A 62 2.15 16.88 15.09
N TYR A 63 2.99 15.86 15.05
CA TYR A 63 4.42 15.96 15.34
C TYR A 63 5.24 15.41 14.16
N ASP A 64 6.13 16.24 13.62
CA ASP A 64 7.19 15.82 12.70
C ASP A 64 8.47 15.61 13.51
N VAL A 65 8.81 14.35 13.78
CA VAL A 65 10.02 13.95 14.50
C VAL A 65 11.24 13.81 13.58
N GLY A 66 11.11 14.20 12.31
CA GLY A 66 12.18 14.11 11.32
C GLY A 66 12.42 12.71 10.76
N TRP A 67 11.56 11.74 11.09
CA TRP A 67 11.65 10.39 10.57
C TRP A 67 11.39 10.36 9.07
N ARG A 68 12.30 9.71 8.34
CA ARG A 68 12.21 9.53 6.90
C ARG A 68 12.29 8.06 6.56
N VAL A 69 11.32 7.59 5.80
CA VAL A 69 11.31 6.22 5.27
C VAL A 69 11.39 6.27 3.76
N SER A 70 12.09 5.30 3.19
CA SER A 70 12.07 5.05 1.75
C SER A 70 11.61 3.63 1.51
N PHE A 71 10.54 3.48 0.74
CA PHE A 71 10.14 2.18 0.24
C PHE A 71 10.94 1.98 -1.05
N ALA A 72 12.16 1.45 -0.93
CA ALA A 72 12.78 0.84 -2.10
C ALA A 72 11.93 -0.40 -2.40
N GLU A 73 11.40 -0.50 -3.62
CA GLU A 73 10.66 -1.67 -4.07
C GLU A 73 11.43 -2.91 -3.60
N PHE A 74 10.74 -3.79 -2.85
CA PHE A 74 11.19 -5.17 -2.74
C PHE A 74 11.30 -5.63 -4.19
N GLU A 75 12.51 -5.64 -4.76
CA GLU A 75 12.76 -6.28 -6.04
C GLU A 75 12.37 -7.74 -5.82
N SER A 76 11.12 -8.02 -6.17
CA SER A 76 10.57 -9.34 -6.18
C SER A 76 11.43 -10.09 -7.16
N ARG A 77 12.37 -10.89 -6.64
CA ARG A 77 13.17 -11.84 -7.40
C ARG A 77 12.22 -12.92 -7.92
N PHE A 78 11.29 -12.57 -8.79
CA PHE A 78 10.65 -13.50 -9.69
C PHE A 78 11.74 -13.96 -10.65
N VAL A 79 12.45 -15.01 -10.24
CA VAL A 79 13.30 -15.77 -11.14
C VAL A 79 12.36 -16.31 -12.21
N LYS A 80 12.41 -15.71 -13.41
CA LYS A 80 11.77 -16.26 -14.59
C LYS A 80 12.38 -17.64 -14.80
N ALA A 81 11.61 -18.69 -14.52
CA ALA A 81 12.03 -20.05 -14.86
C ALA A 81 12.31 -20.09 -16.37
N PRO A 82 13.41 -20.73 -16.82
CA PRO A 82 13.65 -20.89 -18.24
C PRO A 82 12.48 -21.69 -18.82
N ALA A 83 11.79 -21.09 -19.79
CA ALA A 83 10.81 -21.81 -20.59
C ALA A 83 11.56 -22.90 -21.34
N VAL A 84 11.36 -24.16 -20.94
CA VAL A 84 11.70 -25.30 -21.78
C VAL A 84 10.83 -25.15 -23.03
N HIS A 85 11.46 -24.82 -24.15
CA HIS A 85 10.84 -24.81 -25.47
C HIS A 85 10.48 -26.25 -25.85
N GLY A 86 9.32 -26.71 -25.38
CA GLY A 86 8.61 -27.85 -25.94
C GLY A 86 7.85 -27.41 -27.18
N THR A 87 8.14 -28.08 -28.28
CA THR A 87 7.57 -27.98 -29.63
C THR A 87 6.08 -27.62 -29.68
N PRO A 88 5.63 -26.70 -30.56
CA PRO A 88 4.21 -26.40 -30.73
C PRO A 88 3.46 -27.57 -31.39
N PRO A 89 2.27 -27.96 -30.90
CA PRO A 89 1.36 -28.83 -31.65
C PRO A 89 0.73 -28.08 -32.86
N PRO A 90 0.28 -28.80 -33.90
CA PRO A 90 -0.17 -28.20 -35.16
C PRO A 90 -1.46 -27.37 -35.02
N PRO A 91 -1.69 -26.39 -35.92
CA PRO A 91 -2.83 -25.48 -35.81
C PRO A 91 -4.16 -26.19 -36.12
N ALA A 92 -5.11 -26.09 -35.18
CA ALA A 92 -6.52 -26.37 -35.42
C ALA A 92 -7.21 -25.13 -36.01
N ALA A 93 -8.16 -25.38 -36.92
CA ALA A 93 -8.86 -24.43 -37.79
C ALA A 93 -9.53 -23.21 -37.08
N PRO A 94 -9.77 -22.11 -37.81
CA PRO A 94 -10.36 -20.90 -37.23
C PRO A 94 -11.82 -21.11 -36.85
N VAL A 95 -12.15 -20.94 -35.57
CA VAL A 95 -13.52 -20.74 -35.11
C VAL A 95 -13.83 -19.25 -35.11
N THR A 96 -14.90 -18.91 -35.81
CA THR A 96 -15.43 -17.58 -36.06
C THR A 96 -15.80 -16.88 -34.75
N SER A 97 -15.29 -15.66 -34.55
CA SER A 97 -15.65 -14.79 -33.43
C SER A 97 -17.13 -14.39 -33.51
N VAL A 98 -17.91 -14.71 -32.48
CA VAL A 98 -19.25 -14.14 -32.28
C VAL A 98 -19.12 -12.99 -31.28
N SER A 99 -19.40 -11.78 -31.76
CA SER A 99 -19.41 -10.55 -30.96
C SER A 99 -20.46 -10.62 -29.85
N VAL A 100 -20.02 -10.41 -28.60
CA VAL A 100 -20.89 -10.28 -27.44
C VAL A 100 -21.38 -8.83 -27.35
N LEU A 101 -22.69 -8.63 -27.46
CA LEU A 101 -23.35 -7.34 -27.20
C LEU A 101 -23.33 -7.00 -25.70
N PRO A 102 -23.29 -5.71 -25.31
CA PRO A 102 -23.33 -5.31 -23.91
C PRO A 102 -24.71 -5.54 -23.27
N LEU A 103 -24.70 -6.00 -22.01
CA LEU A 103 -25.89 -6.17 -21.16
C LEU A 103 -26.55 -4.82 -20.84
N PRO A 104 -27.90 -4.75 -20.77
CA PRO A 104 -28.60 -3.62 -20.17
C PRO A 104 -28.52 -3.64 -18.63
N PRO A 105 -28.61 -2.48 -17.96
CA PRO A 105 -28.57 -2.39 -16.50
C PRO A 105 -29.87 -2.92 -15.84
N PRO A 106 -29.81 -3.41 -14.59
CA PRO A 106 -30.96 -3.97 -13.90
C PRO A 106 -31.99 -2.92 -13.48
N ALA A 107 -33.26 -3.32 -13.53
CA ALA A 107 -34.42 -2.54 -13.14
C ALA A 107 -34.44 -2.24 -11.62
N SER A 108 -34.75 -1.00 -11.28
CA SER A 108 -35.02 -0.52 -9.93
C SER A 108 -36.45 -0.91 -9.51
N HIS A 109 -36.58 -1.66 -8.43
CA HIS A 109 -37.81 -1.78 -7.65
C HIS A 109 -37.41 -1.83 -6.17
N ASP A 110 -37.80 -0.82 -5.39
CA ASP A 110 -38.90 -0.97 -4.43
C ASP A 110 -39.03 0.33 -3.62
N LYS A 111 -40.25 0.87 -3.57
CA LYS A 111 -40.60 2.06 -2.80
C LYS A 111 -41.61 1.61 -1.75
N PRO A 112 -41.28 1.56 -0.46
CA PRO A 112 -42.31 1.48 0.56
C PRO A 112 -42.94 2.86 0.76
N ALA A 113 -44.27 2.87 0.88
CA ALA A 113 -45.09 4.04 1.17
C ALA A 113 -44.76 4.69 2.51
N PRO A 114 -45.12 5.97 2.68
CA PRO A 114 -45.61 6.43 3.98
C PRO A 114 -47.01 7.05 3.88
N GLU A 115 -47.79 6.70 4.91
CA GLU A 115 -49.00 7.31 5.51
C GLU A 115 -49.95 8.19 4.68
#